data_AF-A0A355G390-F1
#
_entry.id   AF-A0A355G390-F1
#
_cell.length_a   1.000
_cell.length_b   1.000
_cell.length_c   1.000
_cell.angle_alpha   90.00
_cell.angle_beta   90.00
_cell.angle_gamma   90.00
#
_symmetry.space_group_name_H-M   'P 1'
#
loop_
_entity.id
_entity.type
_entity.pdbx_description
1 polymer ?
#
loop_
_entity_poly.entity_id
_entity_poly.type
_entity_poly.pdbx_seq_one_letter_code
_entity_poly.pdbx_strand_id
1 'polypeptide(L)'
;MWNVIRIVISVLMSIEMIFGSLFSGGMFNKKIEMPESETGEYTQYVNEFIGTGGTPWTCGMLSPAATVPFGCVRLGADTCAVGGLYVFKTNTSGYYYEHRHIYGFSYSRLSGTGIRDYGMFRVTPFAGTASKKPSALAFSHENEVAAPGYYALYLPTEAVLAEMTATSHTGYQRYTFESSKDAKLCIDAASILNACSTENAKISIDEENSVITAEVNIKGEFSDRFEGIKAYYYGEYDTPIESYKLDGDTLVLNFGDVKSQPVVLRAGISFVSIENAKDNLYAEAENMSFDEVRALADKEWNSELSKIKIDADEDVKEIFYTSLYHSMIMPTDFTDSNGEYVGFDKKVYTADGYTYRTDMSLW
;
A
#
# COMPACT_ATOMS: atom_id res chain seq x y z
N MET A 1 41.15 17.82 44.97
CA MET A 1 40.81 16.60 44.20
C MET A 1 39.53 16.78 43.37
N TRP A 2 38.44 17.32 43.95
CA TRP A 2 37.17 17.56 43.24
C TRP A 2 37.22 18.62 42.10
N ASN A 3 38.06 19.66 42.21
CA ASN A 3 38.16 20.68 41.15
C ASN A 3 38.94 20.22 39.91
N VAL A 4 39.83 19.22 40.05
CA VAL A 4 40.61 18.68 38.92
C VAL A 4 39.75 17.71 38.09
N ILE A 5 38.86 16.96 38.74
CA ILE A 5 37.94 16.02 38.08
C ILE A 5 36.89 16.77 37.24
N ARG A 6 36.40 17.93 37.70
CA ARG A 6 35.47 18.77 36.92
C ARG A 6 36.11 19.30 35.62
N ILE A 7 37.35 19.77 35.69
CA ILE A 7 38.05 20.33 34.52
C ILE A 7 38.33 19.24 33.47
N VAL A 8 38.69 18.02 33.89
CA VAL A 8 38.93 16.90 32.98
C VAL A 8 37.62 16.44 32.30
N ILE A 9 36.49 16.40 33.01
CA ILE A 9 35.19 16.04 32.44
C ILE A 9 34.68 17.13 31.47
N SER A 10 34.88 18.42 31.78
CA SER A 10 34.50 19.52 30.89
C SER A 10 35.33 19.57 29.60
N VAL A 11 36.62 19.22 29.66
CA VAL A 11 37.50 19.14 28.48
C VAL A 11 37.19 17.91 27.62
N LEU A 12 36.83 16.77 28.22
CA LEU A 12 36.39 15.58 27.47
C LEU A 12 35.05 15.79 26.75
N MET A 13 34.08 16.46 27.38
CA MET A 13 32.79 16.78 26.74
C MET A 13 32.90 17.81 25.61
N SER A 14 33.89 18.70 25.66
CA SER A 14 34.11 19.69 24.59
C SER A 14 34.91 19.11 23.41
N ILE A 15 35.73 18.08 23.63
CA ILE A 15 36.41 17.34 22.56
C ILE A 15 35.42 16.42 21.80
N GLU A 16 34.44 15.81 22.48
CA GLU A 16 33.36 15.07 21.79
C GLU A 16 32.45 15.98 20.94
N MET A 17 32.17 17.20 21.39
CA MET A 17 31.40 18.18 20.59
C MET A 17 32.16 18.69 19.34
N ILE A 18 33.49 18.72 19.38
CA ILE A 18 34.32 19.16 18.24
C ILE A 18 34.55 18.00 17.24
N PHE A 19 34.60 16.74 17.69
CA PHE A 19 34.66 15.59 16.76
C PHE A 19 33.30 15.16 16.19
N GLY A 20 32.19 15.43 16.88
CA GLY A 20 30.84 15.21 16.35
C GLY A 20 30.43 16.15 15.22
N SER A 21 31.10 17.29 15.06
CA SER A 21 30.80 18.28 14.02
C SER A 21 31.64 18.13 12.74
N LEU A 22 32.74 17.36 12.76
CA LEU A 22 33.65 17.17 11.62
C LEU A 22 33.35 15.94 10.74
N PHE A 23 32.38 15.09 11.11
CA PHE A 23 31.84 14.02 10.26
C PHE A 23 30.41 14.28 9.74
N SER A 24 29.88 15.49 9.94
CA SER A 24 28.62 15.94 9.33
C SER A 24 28.79 16.55 7.92
N GLY A 25 29.99 16.38 7.34
CA GLY A 25 30.33 16.87 6.01
C GLY A 25 29.60 16.11 4.90
N GLY A 26 28.45 16.62 4.51
CA GLY A 26 28.01 16.63 3.11
C GLY A 26 27.47 15.32 2.56
N MET A 27 26.36 14.84 3.12
CA MET A 27 25.31 14.29 2.26
C MET A 27 24.25 15.37 2.17
N PHE A 28 24.03 15.89 0.96
CA PHE A 28 22.94 16.81 0.68
C PHE A 28 21.66 16.18 1.21
N ASN A 29 21.16 16.65 2.35
CA ASN A 29 19.85 16.28 2.86
C ASN A 29 18.85 17.03 1.98
N LYS A 30 18.70 16.56 0.73
CA LYS A 30 17.68 17.06 -0.16
C LYS A 30 16.38 16.75 0.54
N LYS A 31 15.74 17.78 1.10
CA LYS A 31 14.38 17.64 1.63
C LYS A 31 13.55 17.23 0.42
N ILE A 32 13.07 15.99 0.43
CA ILE A 32 12.19 15.53 -0.62
C ILE A 32 10.90 16.31 -0.48
N GLU A 33 10.51 16.91 -1.59
CA GLU A 33 9.21 17.55 -1.71
C GLU A 33 8.21 16.41 -1.88
N MET A 34 7.44 16.17 -0.81
CA MET A 34 6.32 15.23 -0.90
C MET A 34 5.29 15.81 -1.88
N PRO A 35 4.70 14.96 -2.73
CA PRO A 35 3.66 15.40 -3.65
C PRO A 35 2.50 16.01 -2.86
N GLU A 36 1.99 17.14 -3.35
CA GLU A 36 0.80 17.77 -2.75
C GLU A 36 -0.42 16.86 -2.95
N SER A 37 -1.33 16.83 -1.96
CA SER A 37 -2.62 16.17 -2.09
C SER A 37 -3.52 16.96 -3.03
N GLU A 38 -3.62 16.54 -4.29
CA GLU A 38 -4.63 17.03 -5.22
C GLU A 38 -6.01 16.56 -4.74
N THR A 39 -6.80 17.49 -4.21
CA THR A 39 -8.11 17.19 -3.61
C THR A 39 -9.19 18.11 -4.18
N GLY A 40 -10.37 17.54 -4.40
CA GLY A 40 -11.61 18.24 -4.67
C GLY A 40 -12.24 18.92 -3.44
N GLU A 41 -13.40 19.54 -3.67
CA GLU A 41 -14.14 20.36 -2.68
C GLU A 41 -14.45 19.62 -1.37
N TYR A 42 -14.74 18.32 -1.43
CA TYR A 42 -15.13 17.51 -0.27
C TYR A 42 -14.02 16.55 0.17
N THR A 43 -13.19 16.08 -0.75
CA THR A 43 -12.08 15.17 -0.44
C THR A 43 -10.99 15.85 0.38
N GLN A 44 -10.84 17.18 0.30
CA GLN A 44 -9.92 17.95 1.16
C GLN A 44 -10.22 17.81 2.66
N TYR A 45 -11.45 17.42 3.03
CA TYR A 45 -11.84 17.20 4.42
C TYR A 45 -11.55 15.78 4.93
N VAL A 46 -11.15 14.85 4.06
CA VAL A 46 -10.93 13.47 4.50
C VAL A 46 -9.52 13.32 5.03
N ASN A 47 -9.42 12.82 6.27
CA ASN A 47 -8.16 12.42 6.89
C ASN A 47 -8.14 10.91 7.11
N GLU A 48 -7.52 10.19 6.18
CA GLU A 48 -7.50 8.72 6.20
C GLU A 48 -6.69 8.14 7.38
N PHE A 49 -5.87 8.95 8.08
CA PHE A 49 -5.14 8.50 9.26
C PHE A 49 -6.02 8.39 10.51
N ILE A 50 -7.19 9.05 10.55
CA ILE A 50 -8.12 8.91 11.67
C ILE A 50 -8.58 7.45 11.77
N GLY A 51 -8.32 6.83 12.92
CA GLY A 51 -8.66 5.42 13.20
C GLY A 51 -7.59 4.39 12.80
N THR A 52 -6.42 4.83 12.33
CA THR A 52 -5.30 3.94 11.95
C THR A 52 -4.34 3.60 13.10
N GLY A 53 -4.49 4.26 14.25
CA GLY A 53 -3.67 4.07 15.44
C GLY A 53 -4.41 4.41 16.73
N GLY A 54 -3.68 4.51 17.83
CA GLY A 54 -4.21 4.79 19.17
C GLY A 54 -4.24 3.57 20.07
N THR A 55 -4.88 3.68 21.25
CA THR A 55 -4.93 2.56 22.18
C THR A 55 -5.70 1.38 21.56
N PRO A 56 -5.29 0.11 21.75
CA PRO A 56 -5.82 -1.01 20.98
C PRO A 56 -7.35 -1.14 20.98
N TRP A 57 -7.98 -0.89 22.14
CA TRP A 57 -9.44 -0.97 22.30
C TRP A 57 -10.20 0.23 21.73
N THR A 58 -9.49 1.27 21.31
CA THR A 58 -10.02 2.49 20.70
C THR A 58 -9.47 2.73 19.30
N CYS A 59 -8.71 1.78 18.75
CA CYS A 59 -8.19 1.85 17.39
C CYS A 59 -9.32 1.43 16.45
N GLY A 60 -9.60 2.27 15.45
CA GLY A 60 -10.63 2.00 14.45
C GLY A 60 -10.29 0.84 13.52
N MET A 61 -9.04 0.36 13.54
CA MET A 61 -8.52 -0.67 12.65
C MET A 61 -8.69 -0.30 11.17
N LEU A 62 -8.45 0.97 10.84
CA LEU A 62 -8.57 1.53 9.50
C LEU A 62 -7.19 1.58 8.83
N SER A 63 -7.13 1.97 7.56
CA SER A 63 -5.89 2.07 6.77
C SER A 63 -5.93 3.32 5.89
N PRO A 64 -4.78 4.00 5.67
CA PRO A 64 -4.65 5.09 4.70
C PRO A 64 -4.36 4.55 3.30
N ALA A 65 -5.01 3.45 2.90
CA ALA A 65 -4.73 2.80 1.63
C ALA A 65 -5.48 3.52 0.49
N ALA A 66 -4.83 3.70 -0.65
CA ALA A 66 -5.48 4.19 -1.84
C ALA A 66 -6.54 3.19 -2.32
N THR A 67 -7.78 3.66 -2.44
CA THR A 67 -8.96 2.90 -2.87
C THR A 67 -9.99 3.86 -3.43
N VAL A 68 -10.92 3.38 -4.24
CA VAL A 68 -12.13 4.09 -4.66
C VAL A 68 -13.34 3.64 -3.82
N PRO A 69 -14.50 4.34 -3.88
CA PRO A 69 -15.70 3.92 -3.18
C PRO A 69 -16.06 2.45 -3.46
N PHE A 70 -16.09 1.66 -2.38
CA PHE A 70 -16.37 0.24 -2.38
C PHE A 70 -15.45 -0.61 -3.29
N GLY A 71 -14.27 -0.11 -3.63
CA GLY A 71 -13.32 -0.79 -4.51
C GLY A 71 -12.79 -2.11 -3.95
N CYS A 72 -12.44 -3.02 -4.85
CA CYS A 72 -11.74 -4.27 -4.56
C CYS A 72 -10.29 -4.01 -4.13
N VAL A 73 -9.59 -3.12 -4.85
CA VAL A 73 -8.19 -2.78 -4.58
C VAL A 73 -8.10 -1.73 -3.47
N ARG A 74 -7.32 -2.07 -2.44
CA ARG A 74 -6.95 -1.19 -1.32
C ARG A 74 -5.44 -1.22 -1.14
N LEU A 75 -4.78 -0.41 -1.96
CA LEU A 75 -3.33 -0.41 -2.12
C LEU A 75 -2.68 0.51 -1.08
N GLY A 76 -1.95 -0.06 -0.13
CA GLY A 76 -1.36 0.72 0.96
C GLY A 76 -0.21 0.03 1.66
N ALA A 77 0.41 0.75 2.59
CA ALA A 77 1.54 0.23 3.36
C ALA A 77 1.11 -0.87 4.36
N ASP A 78 1.98 -1.87 4.50
CA ASP A 78 1.84 -2.94 5.50
C ASP A 78 2.87 -2.73 6.61
N THR A 79 2.43 -2.28 7.79
CA THR A 79 3.30 -2.09 8.97
C THR A 79 3.30 -3.31 9.90
N CYS A 80 2.30 -4.19 9.78
CA CYS A 80 2.11 -5.35 10.65
C CYS A 80 2.50 -6.63 9.91
N ALA A 81 3.60 -7.29 10.30
CA ALA A 81 3.98 -8.61 9.77
C ALA A 81 3.85 -9.76 10.77
N VAL A 82 4.05 -10.95 10.23
CA VAL A 82 4.07 -12.25 10.91
C VAL A 82 5.04 -12.24 12.10
N GLY A 83 4.55 -12.67 13.27
CA GLY A 83 5.36 -12.83 14.50
C GLY A 83 5.24 -11.71 15.54
N GLY A 84 4.44 -10.67 15.28
CA GLY A 84 4.16 -9.62 16.26
C GLY A 84 3.19 -10.06 17.36
N LEU A 85 3.68 -10.77 18.38
CA LEU A 85 2.93 -11.17 19.57
C LEU A 85 2.86 -10.05 20.62
N TYR A 86 2.49 -8.84 20.20
CA TYR A 86 2.21 -7.74 21.13
C TYR A 86 0.73 -7.38 21.05
N VAL A 87 -0.03 -7.84 22.04
CA VAL A 87 -1.46 -7.56 22.29
C VAL A 87 -1.83 -6.07 22.18
N PHE A 88 -0.83 -5.18 22.21
CA PHE A 88 -1.02 -3.73 22.21
C PHE A 88 -0.63 -3.02 20.90
N LYS A 89 -0.32 -3.75 19.82
CA LYS A 89 0.08 -3.19 18.50
C LYS A 89 -0.49 -3.98 17.31
N THR A 90 -1.76 -4.36 17.38
CA THR A 90 -2.42 -5.13 16.31
C THR A 90 -3.42 -4.23 15.60
N ASN A 91 -3.05 -3.73 14.41
CA ASN A 91 -4.06 -3.33 13.44
C ASN A 91 -4.34 -4.53 12.51
N THR A 92 -5.61 -4.78 12.26
CA THR A 92 -6.11 -5.86 11.41
C THR A 92 -6.19 -5.48 9.93
N SER A 93 -6.16 -4.18 9.61
CA SER A 93 -6.08 -3.64 8.25
C SER A 93 -4.66 -3.69 7.67
N GLY A 94 -3.66 -4.05 8.47
CA GLY A 94 -2.25 -4.13 8.06
C GLY A 94 -1.42 -2.87 8.35
N TYR A 95 -2.04 -1.75 8.68
CA TYR A 95 -1.34 -0.48 8.97
C TYR A 95 -1.61 -0.01 10.40
N TYR A 96 -0.60 0.30 11.20
CA TYR A 96 -0.76 0.87 12.55
C TYR A 96 0.10 2.12 12.70
N TYR A 97 -0.53 3.26 12.98
CA TYR A 97 0.11 4.57 12.91
C TYR A 97 1.37 4.66 13.79
N GLU A 98 1.41 4.05 14.97
CA GLU A 98 2.58 4.12 15.85
C GLU A 98 3.78 3.28 15.37
N HIS A 99 3.64 2.53 14.27
CA HIS A 99 4.77 1.85 13.64
C HIS A 99 5.64 2.81 12.84
N ARG A 100 6.92 2.46 12.71
CA ARG A 100 7.95 3.25 11.99
C ARG A 100 8.66 2.44 10.91
N HIS A 101 8.09 1.27 10.60
CA HIS A 101 8.59 0.39 9.57
C HIS A 101 7.41 -0.22 8.80
N ILE A 102 7.62 -0.44 7.51
CA ILE A 102 6.72 -1.18 6.64
C ILE A 102 7.43 -2.38 6.03
N TYR A 103 6.68 -3.34 5.51
CA TYR A 103 7.19 -4.50 4.80
C TYR A 103 7.06 -4.36 3.28
N GLY A 104 6.27 -3.38 2.82
CA GLY A 104 5.92 -3.11 1.43
C GLY A 104 4.49 -2.63 1.31
N PHE A 105 3.95 -2.68 0.10
CA PHE A 105 2.61 -2.21 -0.24
C PHE A 105 1.79 -3.37 -0.83
N SER A 106 0.66 -3.72 -0.21
CA SER A 106 -0.21 -4.82 -0.65
C SER A 106 -1.56 -4.32 -1.17
N TYR A 107 -2.20 -5.11 -2.03
CA TYR A 107 -3.39 -4.70 -2.79
C TYR A 107 -4.72 -4.86 -2.06
N SER A 108 -4.73 -5.51 -0.89
CA SER A 108 -5.98 -5.91 -0.24
C SER A 108 -5.86 -5.96 1.27
N ARG A 109 -6.92 -5.51 1.94
CA ARG A 109 -7.06 -5.44 3.40
C ARG A 109 -8.51 -5.25 3.77
N LEU A 110 -8.93 -5.72 4.94
CA LEU A 110 -10.23 -5.38 5.51
C LEU A 110 -10.18 -4.00 6.19
N SER A 111 -11.32 -3.33 6.31
CA SER A 111 -11.46 -2.04 7.00
C SER A 111 -12.30 -2.21 8.26
N GLY A 112 -11.76 -1.84 9.42
CA GLY A 112 -12.51 -1.77 10.67
C GLY A 112 -12.84 -3.12 11.33
N THR A 113 -12.20 -4.21 10.91
CA THR A 113 -12.51 -5.55 11.39
C THR A 113 -11.73 -5.92 12.64
N GLY A 114 -12.29 -6.81 13.48
CA GLY A 114 -11.56 -7.41 14.61
C GLY A 114 -10.64 -8.59 14.23
N ILE A 115 -10.60 -8.93 12.94
CA ILE A 115 -9.90 -10.10 12.39
C ILE A 115 -9.06 -9.69 11.18
N ARG A 116 -8.02 -10.48 10.90
CA ARG A 116 -7.08 -10.29 9.79
C ARG A 116 -7.39 -11.23 8.64
N ASP A 117 -7.37 -10.67 7.45
CA ASP A 117 -7.46 -11.40 6.19
C ASP A 117 -6.65 -10.62 5.12
N TYR A 118 -6.43 -11.24 3.96
CA TYR A 118 -5.79 -10.58 2.81
C TYR A 118 -4.29 -10.21 3.02
N GLY A 119 -3.82 -9.14 2.36
CA GLY A 119 -2.40 -8.72 2.33
C GLY A 119 -1.60 -9.27 1.16
N MET A 120 -2.28 -9.67 0.09
CA MET A 120 -1.69 -10.36 -1.07
C MET A 120 -0.98 -9.42 -2.05
N PHE A 121 -0.08 -10.00 -2.84
CA PHE A 121 0.71 -9.36 -3.92
C PHE A 121 1.52 -8.14 -3.47
N ARG A 122 2.23 -8.27 -2.35
CA ARG A 122 3.01 -7.16 -1.78
C ARG A 122 4.19 -6.79 -2.65
N VAL A 123 4.36 -5.51 -2.89
CA VAL A 123 5.52 -4.93 -3.56
C VAL A 123 6.41 -4.22 -2.55
N THR A 124 7.69 -4.57 -2.54
CA THR A 124 8.72 -3.96 -1.67
C THR A 124 9.77 -3.27 -2.56
N PRO A 125 9.85 -1.93 -2.59
CA PRO A 125 10.92 -1.23 -3.30
C PRO A 125 12.23 -1.26 -2.49
N PHE A 126 13.35 -1.34 -3.19
CA PHE A 126 14.68 -1.24 -2.59
C PHE A 126 15.71 -0.87 -3.65
N ALA A 127 16.89 -0.40 -3.23
CA ALA A 127 17.87 0.17 -4.15
C ALA A 127 19.31 -0.26 -3.88
N GLY A 128 20.17 -0.08 -4.89
CA GLY A 128 21.62 -0.29 -4.79
C GLY A 128 22.04 -1.75 -4.89
N THR A 129 23.20 -2.09 -4.34
CA THR A 129 23.85 -3.41 -4.57
C THR A 129 23.24 -4.56 -3.76
N ALA A 130 22.16 -4.33 -3.01
CA ALA A 130 21.49 -5.37 -2.24
C ALA A 130 20.93 -6.44 -3.18
N SER A 131 21.31 -7.70 -2.93
CA SER A 131 20.83 -8.85 -3.72
C SER A 131 19.54 -9.47 -3.16
N LYS A 132 19.10 -9.03 -1.98
CA LYS A 132 17.88 -9.47 -1.31
C LYS A 132 17.07 -8.27 -0.87
N LYS A 133 15.74 -8.39 -0.90
CA LYS A 133 14.83 -7.38 -0.36
C LYS A 133 15.11 -7.15 1.14
N PRO A 134 14.99 -5.90 1.63
CA PRO A 134 15.04 -5.61 3.06
C PRO A 134 13.97 -6.38 3.84
N SER A 135 14.25 -6.71 5.11
CA SER A 135 13.25 -7.34 5.99
C SER A 135 12.16 -6.36 6.44
N ALA A 136 12.47 -5.07 6.50
CA ALA A 136 11.55 -3.97 6.73
C ALA A 136 12.16 -2.65 6.23
N LEU A 137 11.32 -1.67 5.93
CA LEU A 137 11.69 -0.36 5.40
C LEU A 137 11.28 0.71 6.42
N ALA A 138 12.24 1.50 6.90
CA ALA A 138 11.97 2.58 7.85
C ALA A 138 11.22 3.74 7.17
N PHE A 139 10.34 4.41 7.90
CA PHE A 139 9.61 5.59 7.43
C PHE A 139 9.27 6.57 8.56
N SER A 140 8.78 7.76 8.19
CA SER A 140 8.28 8.79 9.11
C SER A 140 6.99 9.38 8.56
N HIS A 141 6.03 9.69 9.43
CA HIS A 141 4.79 10.38 9.06
C HIS A 141 5.04 11.80 8.53
N GLU A 142 6.20 12.39 8.81
CA GLU A 142 6.58 13.69 8.22
C GLU A 142 6.73 13.60 6.69
N ASN A 143 6.96 12.40 6.15
CA ASN A 143 7.07 12.13 4.72
C ASN A 143 6.03 11.08 4.29
N GLU A 144 4.81 11.21 4.81
CA GLU A 144 3.68 10.36 4.48
C GLU A 144 2.46 11.23 4.18
N VAL A 145 1.80 10.95 3.08
CA VAL A 145 0.64 11.71 2.59
C VAL A 145 -0.45 10.71 2.22
N ALA A 146 -1.69 11.00 2.62
CA ALA A 146 -2.86 10.23 2.26
C ALA A 146 -4.00 11.19 1.90
N ALA A 147 -4.77 10.83 0.89
CA ALA A 147 -5.97 11.53 0.43
C ALA A 147 -6.88 10.52 -0.28
N PRO A 148 -8.20 10.76 -0.39
CA PRO A 148 -9.11 9.83 -1.04
C PRO A 148 -8.63 9.37 -2.43
N GLY A 149 -8.28 8.08 -2.53
CA GLY A 149 -7.76 7.47 -3.77
C GLY A 149 -6.24 7.58 -3.97
N TYR A 150 -5.48 8.15 -3.03
CA TYR A 150 -4.05 8.39 -3.16
C TYR A 150 -3.28 8.21 -1.84
N TYR A 151 -2.14 7.51 -1.92
CA TYR A 151 -1.23 7.36 -0.78
C TYR A 151 0.22 7.49 -1.23
N ALA A 152 1.03 8.23 -0.48
CA ALA A 152 2.44 8.41 -0.77
C ALA A 152 3.30 8.29 0.49
N LEU A 153 4.44 7.62 0.35
CA LEU A 153 5.38 7.41 1.43
C LEU A 153 6.82 7.47 0.93
N TYR A 154 7.65 8.29 1.59
CA TYR A 154 9.08 8.29 1.35
C TYR A 154 9.84 7.32 2.26
N LEU A 155 10.73 6.55 1.65
CA LEU A 155 11.55 5.52 2.30
C LEU A 155 13.02 5.95 2.29
N PRO A 156 13.52 6.61 3.36
CA PRO A 156 14.82 7.27 3.35
C PRO A 156 16.01 6.34 3.18
N THR A 157 15.96 5.12 3.71
CA THR A 157 17.06 4.14 3.58
C THR A 157 17.29 3.75 2.13
N GLU A 158 16.20 3.49 1.41
CA GLU A 158 16.24 3.11 0.00
C GLU A 158 16.37 4.33 -0.90
N ALA A 159 16.04 5.52 -0.39
CA ALA A 159 15.95 6.77 -1.13
C ALA A 159 14.94 6.67 -2.29
N VAL A 160 13.72 6.23 -1.96
CA VAL A 160 12.63 6.06 -2.91
C VAL A 160 11.34 6.67 -2.36
N LEU A 161 10.69 7.48 -3.19
CA LEU A 161 9.31 7.92 -2.98
C LEU A 161 8.38 6.90 -3.65
N ALA A 162 7.47 6.33 -2.87
CA ALA A 162 6.48 5.38 -3.33
C ALA A 162 5.10 6.06 -3.31
N GLU A 163 4.39 6.04 -4.43
CA GLU A 163 3.06 6.64 -4.58
C GLU A 163 2.08 5.59 -5.12
N MET A 164 0.85 5.61 -4.61
CA MET A 164 -0.19 4.61 -4.86
C MET A 164 -1.49 5.32 -5.25
N THR A 165 -2.17 4.76 -6.25
CA THR A 165 -3.56 5.12 -6.61
C THR A 165 -4.29 3.85 -7.08
N ALA A 166 -5.62 3.90 -7.17
CA ALA A 166 -6.42 2.74 -7.55
C ALA A 166 -7.68 3.13 -8.33
N THR A 167 -8.16 2.20 -9.14
CA THR A 167 -9.56 2.10 -9.59
C THR A 167 -10.26 1.01 -8.77
N SER A 168 -11.43 0.52 -9.19
CA SER A 168 -12.14 -0.54 -8.44
C SER A 168 -11.32 -1.82 -8.35
N HIS A 169 -10.76 -2.31 -9.46
CA HIS A 169 -10.05 -3.59 -9.55
C HIS A 169 -8.57 -3.45 -9.92
N THR A 170 -8.07 -2.23 -10.13
CA THR A 170 -6.69 -1.98 -10.56
C THR A 170 -5.94 -1.11 -9.55
N GLY A 171 -4.70 -1.46 -9.24
CA GLY A 171 -3.77 -0.63 -8.47
C GLY A 171 -2.62 -0.12 -9.33
N TYR A 172 -2.22 1.13 -9.11
CA TYR A 172 -1.06 1.77 -9.72
C TYR A 172 -0.06 2.14 -8.63
N GLN A 173 1.20 1.80 -8.85
CA GLN A 173 2.32 2.11 -7.97
C GLN A 173 3.38 2.86 -8.77
N ARG A 174 3.77 4.05 -8.33
CA ARG A 174 4.85 4.85 -8.91
C ARG A 174 6.01 4.95 -7.93
N TYR A 175 7.21 4.61 -8.39
CA TYR A 175 8.42 4.59 -7.57
C TYR A 175 9.46 5.55 -8.14
N THR A 176 9.73 6.63 -7.42
CA THR A 176 10.73 7.62 -7.80
C THR A 176 12.00 7.42 -6.95
N PHE A 177 13.01 6.79 -7.53
CA PHE A 177 14.31 6.55 -6.90
C PHE A 177 15.22 7.79 -7.05
N GLU A 178 15.94 8.13 -5.98
CA GLU A 178 17.03 9.12 -6.08
C GLU A 178 18.13 8.59 -7.03
N SER A 179 18.62 9.46 -7.92
CA SER A 179 19.59 9.11 -8.97
C SER A 179 20.82 8.36 -8.45
N SER A 180 21.36 7.43 -9.24
CA SER A 180 22.61 6.64 -9.03
C SER A 180 22.51 5.30 -8.30
N LYS A 181 21.31 4.85 -7.92
CA LYS A 181 21.11 3.52 -7.34
C LYS A 181 20.37 2.60 -8.31
N ASP A 182 20.77 1.33 -8.34
CA ASP A 182 20.00 0.29 -9.04
C ASP A 182 18.60 0.18 -8.43
N ALA A 183 17.58 0.57 -9.17
CA ALA A 183 16.19 0.48 -8.75
C ALA A 183 15.71 -0.98 -8.81
N LYS A 184 15.12 -1.47 -7.72
CA LYS A 184 14.58 -2.83 -7.64
C LYS A 184 13.20 -2.84 -7.03
N LEU A 185 12.33 -3.69 -7.56
CA LEU A 185 11.02 -4.00 -6.98
C LEU A 185 10.93 -5.50 -6.71
N CYS A 186 10.52 -5.85 -5.50
CA CYS A 186 10.24 -7.23 -5.13
C CYS A 186 8.74 -7.45 -5.01
N ILE A 187 8.18 -8.33 -5.83
CA ILE A 187 6.78 -8.76 -5.77
C ILE A 187 6.72 -10.10 -5.04
N ASP A 188 5.96 -10.16 -3.96
CA ASP A 188 5.74 -11.34 -3.12
C ASP A 188 4.30 -11.82 -3.32
N ALA A 189 4.10 -12.90 -4.09
CA ALA A 189 2.77 -13.43 -4.40
C ALA A 189 2.11 -14.13 -3.21
N ALA A 190 2.91 -14.61 -2.26
CA ALA A 190 2.45 -15.28 -1.03
C ALA A 190 2.34 -14.32 0.16
N SER A 191 2.46 -13.02 -0.07
CA SER A 191 2.41 -12.03 0.99
C SER A 191 1.06 -12.08 1.71
N ILE A 192 1.11 -11.84 3.02
CA ILE A 192 -0.05 -11.86 3.91
C ILE A 192 0.04 -10.78 4.96
N LEU A 193 -1.13 -10.34 5.44
CA LEU A 193 -1.21 -9.69 6.75
C LEU A 193 -1.00 -10.73 7.87
N ASN A 194 -0.61 -10.25 9.05
CA ASN A 194 -0.35 -11.13 10.20
C ASN A 194 -1.55 -12.07 10.48
N ALA A 195 -1.28 -13.25 11.03
CA ALA A 195 -2.27 -14.29 11.35
C ALA A 195 -3.02 -14.91 10.14
N CYS A 196 -2.55 -14.70 8.91
CA CYS A 196 -3.04 -15.40 7.72
C CYS A 196 -2.02 -16.45 7.24
N SER A 197 -2.39 -17.22 6.21
CA SER A 197 -1.52 -18.16 5.51
C SER A 197 -1.91 -18.25 4.04
N THR A 198 -1.02 -18.82 3.22
CA THR A 198 -1.26 -19.01 1.78
C THR A 198 -0.98 -20.44 1.36
N GLU A 199 -1.67 -20.87 0.32
CA GLU A 199 -1.45 -22.12 -0.37
C GLU A 199 -1.34 -21.87 -1.88
N ASN A 200 -0.54 -22.70 -2.56
CA ASN A 200 -0.42 -22.71 -4.02
C ASN A 200 -0.05 -21.35 -4.64
N ALA A 201 0.72 -20.52 -3.93
CA ALA A 201 1.23 -19.26 -4.48
C ALA A 201 2.17 -19.54 -5.66
N LYS A 202 1.94 -18.85 -6.78
CA LYS A 202 2.81 -18.88 -7.96
C LYS A 202 2.94 -17.49 -8.54
N ILE A 203 4.12 -17.20 -9.06
CA ILE A 203 4.41 -15.97 -9.80
C ILE A 203 5.20 -16.31 -11.05
N SER A 204 4.97 -15.58 -12.14
CA SER A 204 5.62 -15.76 -13.42
C SER A 204 5.81 -14.42 -14.10
N ILE A 205 6.81 -14.33 -14.98
CA ILE A 205 7.14 -13.13 -15.73
C ILE A 205 7.24 -13.46 -17.22
N ASP A 206 6.67 -12.59 -18.03
CA ASP A 206 6.93 -12.48 -19.46
C ASP A 206 7.71 -11.17 -19.68
N GLU A 207 9.04 -11.30 -19.74
CA GLU A 207 9.96 -10.17 -19.88
C GLU A 207 9.79 -9.44 -21.21
N GLU A 208 9.46 -10.15 -22.30
CA GLU A 208 9.33 -9.57 -23.63
C GLU A 208 8.16 -8.58 -23.69
N ASN A 209 7.07 -8.91 -22.98
CA ASN A 209 5.87 -8.07 -22.93
C ASN A 209 5.78 -7.20 -21.66
N SER A 210 6.79 -7.23 -20.79
CA SER A 210 6.80 -6.52 -19.49
C SER A 210 5.62 -6.89 -18.57
N VAL A 211 5.22 -8.17 -18.58
CA VAL A 211 4.05 -8.70 -17.87
C VAL A 211 4.45 -9.60 -16.71
N ILE A 212 3.71 -9.52 -15.61
CA ILE A 212 3.80 -10.37 -14.43
C ILE A 212 2.43 -10.98 -14.17
N THR A 213 2.40 -12.29 -13.92
CA THR A 213 1.19 -12.97 -13.47
C THR A 213 1.43 -13.66 -12.14
N ALA A 214 0.44 -13.63 -11.25
CA ALA A 214 0.48 -14.39 -10.02
C ALA A 214 -0.89 -14.95 -9.63
N GLU A 215 -0.87 -16.07 -8.92
CA GLU A 215 -2.06 -16.69 -8.31
C GLU A 215 -1.73 -17.13 -6.89
N VAL A 216 -2.70 -17.04 -5.99
CA VAL A 216 -2.54 -17.51 -4.61
C VAL A 216 -3.90 -17.89 -4.02
N ASN A 217 -3.93 -18.91 -3.15
CA ASN A 217 -5.08 -19.18 -2.28
C ASN A 217 -4.78 -18.66 -0.87
N ILE A 218 -5.53 -17.67 -0.40
CA ILE A 218 -5.29 -17.02 0.89
C ILE A 218 -6.27 -17.54 1.93
N LYS A 219 -5.75 -17.79 3.12
CA LYS A 219 -6.49 -18.28 4.29
C LYS A 219 -6.20 -17.36 5.48
N GLY A 220 -7.03 -16.35 5.65
CA GLY A 220 -7.11 -15.50 6.83
C GLY A 220 -8.15 -15.99 7.83
N GLU A 221 -8.38 -15.22 8.89
CA GLU A 221 -9.27 -15.61 9.99
C GLU A 221 -10.75 -15.72 9.58
N PHE A 222 -11.15 -15.07 8.47
CA PHE A 222 -12.49 -15.20 7.90
C PHE A 222 -12.50 -16.19 6.73
N SER A 223 -11.63 -15.97 5.75
CA SER A 223 -11.60 -16.73 4.49
C SER A 223 -11.25 -18.20 4.68
N ASP A 224 -10.47 -18.57 5.71
CA ASP A 224 -10.15 -19.97 6.01
C ASP A 224 -11.40 -20.80 6.35
N ARG A 225 -12.47 -20.17 6.87
CA ARG A 225 -13.76 -20.82 7.13
C ARG A 225 -14.43 -21.34 5.84
N PHE A 226 -13.97 -20.86 4.70
CA PHE A 226 -14.48 -21.19 3.37
C PHE A 226 -13.37 -21.81 2.49
N GLU A 227 -12.39 -22.51 3.09
CA GLU A 227 -11.25 -23.14 2.39
C GLU A 227 -10.26 -22.14 1.75
N GLY A 228 -10.38 -20.86 2.09
CA GLY A 228 -9.61 -19.78 1.51
C GLY A 228 -10.26 -19.16 0.27
N ILE A 229 -9.64 -18.09 -0.20
CA ILE A 229 -10.05 -17.32 -1.39
C ILE A 229 -8.89 -17.31 -2.38
N LYS A 230 -9.16 -17.73 -3.61
CA LYS A 230 -8.20 -17.63 -4.71
C LYS A 230 -8.20 -16.22 -5.25
N ALA A 231 -7.02 -15.65 -5.40
CA ALA A 231 -6.82 -14.35 -6.03
C ALA A 231 -5.81 -14.47 -7.16
N TYR A 232 -5.99 -13.62 -8.16
CA TYR A 232 -5.22 -13.56 -9.38
C TYR A 232 -4.74 -12.14 -9.62
N TYR A 233 -3.51 -12.04 -10.10
CA TYR A 233 -2.80 -10.80 -10.36
C TYR A 233 -2.33 -10.80 -11.81
N TYR A 234 -2.60 -9.72 -12.53
CA TYR A 234 -2.01 -9.41 -13.81
C TYR A 234 -1.41 -8.01 -13.74
N GLY A 235 -0.09 -7.90 -13.84
CA GLY A 235 0.62 -6.63 -13.72
C GLY A 235 1.54 -6.34 -14.89
N GLU A 236 1.74 -5.06 -15.15
CA GLU A 236 2.61 -4.52 -16.19
C GLU A 236 3.53 -3.44 -15.61
N TYR A 237 4.77 -3.40 -16.07
CA TYR A 237 5.73 -2.37 -15.71
C TYR A 237 6.16 -1.56 -16.94
N ASP A 238 6.38 -0.26 -16.77
CA ASP A 238 6.65 0.68 -17.87
C ASP A 238 8.14 0.86 -18.22
N THR A 239 9.02 0.36 -17.35
CA THR A 239 10.46 0.59 -17.42
C THR A 239 11.18 -0.72 -17.74
N PRO A 240 12.05 -0.78 -18.77
CA PRO A 240 12.81 -1.99 -19.07
C PRO A 240 13.65 -2.48 -17.88
N ILE A 241 13.69 -3.79 -17.67
CA ILE A 241 14.54 -4.41 -16.66
C ILE A 241 15.91 -4.77 -17.24
N GLU A 242 16.96 -4.70 -16.43
CA GLU A 242 18.29 -5.25 -16.75
C GLU A 242 18.38 -6.74 -16.42
N SER A 243 17.63 -7.18 -15.40
CA SER A 243 17.57 -8.57 -14.96
C SER A 243 16.39 -8.80 -14.03
N TYR A 244 16.02 -10.07 -13.84
CA TYR A 244 15.10 -10.49 -12.79
C TYR A 244 15.64 -11.71 -12.04
N LYS A 245 15.12 -11.93 -10.83
CA LYS A 245 15.35 -13.15 -10.06
C LYS A 245 14.02 -13.69 -9.56
N LEU A 246 13.69 -14.92 -9.96
CA LEU A 246 12.59 -15.70 -9.41
C LEU A 246 13.10 -16.60 -8.28
N ASP A 247 12.48 -16.54 -7.11
CA ASP A 247 12.82 -17.33 -5.93
C ASP A 247 11.53 -17.80 -5.24
N GLY A 248 11.03 -18.98 -5.63
CA GLY A 248 9.75 -19.49 -5.16
C GLY A 248 8.56 -18.66 -5.64
N ASP A 249 7.86 -18.06 -4.69
CA ASP A 249 6.69 -17.17 -4.85
C ASP A 249 7.07 -15.68 -4.91
N THR A 250 8.36 -15.37 -4.94
CA THR A 250 8.89 -14.02 -4.96
C THR A 250 9.61 -13.72 -6.28
N LEU A 251 9.29 -12.59 -6.90
CA LEU A 251 9.93 -12.07 -8.11
C LEU A 251 10.63 -10.73 -7.79
N VAL A 252 11.94 -10.66 -8.04
CA VAL A 252 12.69 -9.41 -7.97
C VAL A 252 12.98 -8.91 -9.38
N LEU A 253 12.51 -7.71 -9.69
CA LEU A 253 12.84 -6.96 -10.90
C LEU A 253 13.96 -5.98 -10.62
N ASN A 254 14.99 -5.95 -11.46
CA ASN A 254 16.07 -4.98 -11.39
C ASN A 254 16.05 -4.09 -12.63
N PHE A 255 15.74 -2.81 -12.43
CA PHE A 255 15.65 -1.79 -13.47
C PHE A 255 16.97 -1.04 -13.69
N GLY A 256 18.00 -1.32 -12.89
CA GLY A 256 19.28 -0.62 -12.98
C GLY A 256 19.16 0.85 -12.63
N ASP A 257 20.04 1.69 -13.21
CA ASP A 257 19.96 3.14 -13.06
C ASP A 257 18.84 3.72 -13.95
N VAL A 258 17.69 3.97 -13.35
CA VAL A 258 16.51 4.56 -13.99
C VAL A 258 16.66 6.06 -14.27
N LYS A 259 17.81 6.68 -13.96
CA LYS A 259 18.13 8.09 -14.25
C LYS A 259 17.07 9.07 -13.73
N SER A 260 16.52 8.76 -12.54
CA SER A 260 15.42 9.49 -11.90
C SER A 260 14.10 9.52 -12.70
N GLN A 261 13.93 8.65 -13.70
CA GLN A 261 12.60 8.35 -14.23
C GLN A 261 11.85 7.47 -13.20
N PRO A 262 10.59 7.81 -12.87
CA PRO A 262 9.78 6.94 -12.03
C PRO A 262 9.54 5.60 -12.72
N VAL A 263 9.54 4.52 -11.94
CA VAL A 263 9.08 3.20 -12.39
C VAL A 263 7.61 3.08 -12.02
N VAL A 264 6.75 2.81 -13.00
CA VAL A 264 5.33 2.56 -12.78
C VAL A 264 5.04 1.07 -12.93
N LEU A 265 4.36 0.51 -11.93
CA LEU A 265 3.76 -0.80 -11.94
C LEU A 265 2.24 -0.64 -11.83
N ARG A 266 1.49 -1.17 -12.79
CA ARG A 266 0.03 -1.24 -12.75
C ARG A 266 -0.42 -2.69 -12.70
N ALA A 267 -1.47 -3.00 -11.96
CA ALA A 267 -1.98 -4.36 -11.90
C ALA A 267 -3.47 -4.45 -11.64
N GLY A 268 -4.14 -5.29 -12.41
CA GLY A 268 -5.50 -5.72 -12.17
C GLY A 268 -5.56 -6.93 -11.25
N ILE A 269 -6.59 -6.97 -10.41
CA ILE A 269 -6.87 -8.05 -9.46
C ILE A 269 -8.20 -8.70 -9.84
N SER A 270 -8.28 -10.02 -9.76
CA SER A 270 -9.52 -10.78 -9.89
C SER A 270 -9.54 -11.96 -8.92
N PHE A 271 -10.73 -12.38 -8.53
CA PHE A 271 -10.95 -13.61 -7.77
C PHE A 271 -11.43 -14.78 -8.65
N VAL A 272 -11.56 -14.57 -9.97
CA VAL A 272 -12.01 -15.55 -10.97
C VAL A 272 -10.83 -16.15 -11.73
N SER A 273 -10.00 -15.33 -12.38
CA SER A 273 -8.88 -15.82 -13.20
C SER A 273 -7.82 -14.74 -13.51
N ILE A 274 -6.67 -15.15 -14.05
CA ILE A 274 -5.64 -14.23 -14.57
C ILE A 274 -6.17 -13.43 -15.76
N GLU A 275 -7.00 -14.03 -16.63
CA GLU A 275 -7.56 -13.31 -17.78
C GLU A 275 -8.54 -12.25 -17.31
N ASN A 276 -9.37 -12.53 -16.30
CA ASN A 276 -10.26 -11.53 -15.72
C ASN A 276 -9.46 -10.40 -15.03
N ALA A 277 -8.34 -10.73 -14.35
CA ALA A 277 -7.46 -9.72 -13.77
C ALA A 277 -6.88 -8.78 -14.86
N LYS A 278 -6.51 -9.33 -16.01
CA LYS A 278 -6.12 -8.56 -17.19
C LYS A 278 -7.28 -7.73 -17.72
N ASP A 279 -8.46 -8.33 -17.95
CA ASP A 279 -9.63 -7.61 -18.45
C ASP A 279 -10.02 -6.45 -17.52
N ASN A 280 -9.92 -6.62 -16.20
CA ASN A 280 -10.13 -5.55 -15.22
C ASN A 280 -9.15 -4.38 -15.43
N LEU A 281 -7.85 -4.67 -15.57
CA LEU A 281 -6.83 -3.65 -15.85
C LEU A 281 -7.15 -2.86 -17.12
N TYR A 282 -7.49 -3.55 -18.20
CA TYR A 282 -7.73 -2.91 -19.49
C TYR A 282 -9.09 -2.19 -19.54
N ALA A 283 -10.15 -2.76 -18.94
CA ALA A 283 -11.47 -2.12 -18.90
C ALA A 283 -11.47 -0.81 -18.09
N GLU A 284 -10.69 -0.76 -17.00
CA GLU A 284 -10.68 0.39 -16.09
C GLU A 284 -9.56 1.39 -16.40
N ALA A 285 -8.44 0.96 -16.99
CA ALA A 285 -7.23 1.78 -17.07
C ALA A 285 -6.29 1.49 -18.26
N GLU A 286 -6.75 0.91 -19.38
CA GLU A 286 -5.92 0.49 -20.53
C GLU A 286 -4.88 1.55 -20.96
N ASN A 287 -5.28 2.81 -21.08
CA ASN A 287 -4.43 3.91 -21.56
C ASN A 287 -4.30 5.07 -20.55
N MET A 288 -4.58 4.83 -19.28
CA MET A 288 -4.49 5.89 -18.26
C MET A 288 -3.12 5.93 -17.61
N SER A 289 -2.58 7.13 -17.46
CA SER A 289 -1.39 7.39 -16.64
C SER A 289 -1.73 7.33 -15.14
N PHE A 290 -0.69 7.21 -14.31
CA PHE A 290 -0.84 7.27 -12.85
C PHE A 290 -1.63 8.51 -12.39
N ASP A 291 -1.29 9.69 -12.92
CA ASP A 291 -1.92 10.94 -12.51
C ASP A 291 -3.37 11.04 -12.99
N GLU A 292 -3.71 10.46 -14.15
CA GLU A 292 -5.11 10.36 -14.61
C GLU A 292 -5.95 9.42 -13.74
N VAL A 293 -5.40 8.28 -13.29
CA VAL A 293 -6.08 7.38 -12.36
C VAL A 293 -6.27 8.05 -11.00
N ARG A 294 -5.24 8.75 -10.49
CA ARG A 294 -5.34 9.56 -9.27
C ARG A 294 -6.45 10.62 -9.37
N ALA A 295 -6.49 11.39 -10.45
CA ALA A 295 -7.51 12.41 -10.65
C ALA A 295 -8.92 11.80 -10.80
N LEU A 296 -9.04 10.62 -11.43
CA LEU A 296 -10.30 9.89 -11.52
C LEU A 296 -10.77 9.44 -10.12
N ALA A 297 -9.88 8.89 -9.31
CA ALA A 297 -10.20 8.42 -7.96
C ALA A 297 -10.68 9.58 -7.06
N ASP A 298 -10.00 10.73 -7.07
CA ASP A 298 -10.45 11.93 -6.35
C ASP A 298 -11.85 12.37 -6.83
N LYS A 299 -12.07 12.38 -8.15
CA LYS A 299 -13.36 12.76 -8.73
C LYS A 299 -14.49 11.82 -8.28
N GLU A 300 -14.25 10.51 -8.25
CA GLU A 300 -15.22 9.52 -7.77
C GLU A 300 -15.55 9.74 -6.29
N TRP A 301 -14.54 9.89 -5.44
CA TRP A 301 -14.75 10.20 -4.03
C TRP A 301 -15.49 11.52 -3.83
N ASN A 302 -15.08 12.57 -4.53
CA ASN A 302 -15.71 13.87 -4.42
C ASN A 302 -17.18 13.82 -4.86
N SER A 303 -17.50 13.03 -5.89
CA SER A 303 -18.88 12.74 -6.30
C SER A 303 -19.68 12.07 -5.17
N GLU A 304 -19.14 11.02 -4.54
CA GLU A 304 -19.80 10.32 -3.43
C GLU A 304 -19.98 11.20 -2.19
N LEU A 305 -18.93 11.89 -1.76
CA LEU A 305 -18.96 12.76 -0.58
C LEU A 305 -19.89 13.96 -0.77
N SER A 306 -20.00 14.50 -1.99
CA SER A 306 -20.88 15.64 -2.29
C SER A 306 -22.37 15.34 -2.14
N LYS A 307 -22.76 14.07 -2.02
CA LYS A 307 -24.15 13.65 -1.80
C LYS A 307 -24.72 14.17 -0.48
N ILE A 308 -23.86 14.46 0.50
CA ILE A 308 -24.25 15.08 1.77
C ILE A 308 -23.42 16.34 1.99
N LYS A 309 -24.11 17.47 2.08
CA LYS A 309 -23.50 18.78 2.32
C LYS A 309 -23.84 19.24 3.73
N ILE A 310 -22.82 19.58 4.50
CA ILE A 310 -22.99 20.08 5.86
C ILE A 310 -22.41 21.49 5.97
N ASP A 311 -23.08 22.31 6.78
CA ASP A 311 -22.61 23.64 7.18
C ASP A 311 -22.19 23.56 8.64
N ALA A 312 -20.87 23.48 8.87
CA ALA A 312 -20.26 23.26 10.17
C ALA A 312 -18.83 23.78 10.18
N ASP A 313 -18.21 23.85 11.36
CA ASP A 313 -16.80 24.17 11.51
C ASP A 313 -15.90 23.11 10.83
N GLU A 314 -14.68 23.51 10.46
CA GLU A 314 -13.78 22.68 9.63
C GLU A 314 -13.39 21.36 10.30
N ASP A 315 -13.25 21.34 11.62
CA ASP A 315 -12.99 20.12 12.41
C ASP A 315 -14.18 19.15 12.38
N VAL A 316 -15.41 19.67 12.43
CA VAL A 316 -16.64 18.88 12.27
C VAL A 316 -16.76 18.35 10.85
N LYS A 317 -16.37 19.14 9.83
CA LYS A 317 -16.31 18.66 8.44
C LYS A 317 -15.29 17.54 8.27
N GLU A 318 -14.12 17.67 8.87
CA GLU A 318 -13.09 16.63 8.81
C GLU A 318 -13.62 15.32 9.38
N ILE A 319 -14.20 15.34 10.58
CA ILE A 319 -14.78 14.16 11.22
C ILE A 319 -15.92 13.58 10.38
N PHE A 320 -16.83 14.43 9.89
CA PHE A 320 -17.98 14.00 9.11
C PHE A 320 -17.59 13.35 7.78
N TYR A 321 -16.79 14.02 6.96
CA TYR A 321 -16.39 13.51 5.65
C TYR A 321 -15.45 12.31 5.77
N THR A 322 -14.60 12.27 6.78
CA THR A 322 -13.79 11.07 7.08
C THR A 322 -14.68 9.89 7.48
N SER A 323 -15.71 10.11 8.31
CA SER A 323 -16.65 9.05 8.70
C SER A 323 -17.48 8.56 7.51
N LEU A 324 -17.91 9.49 6.64
CA LEU A 324 -18.65 9.17 5.42
C LEU A 324 -17.76 8.37 4.44
N TYR A 325 -16.51 8.78 4.24
CA TYR A 325 -15.50 8.02 3.48
C TYR A 325 -15.40 6.59 3.99
N HIS A 326 -15.18 6.38 5.30
CA HIS A 326 -15.02 5.05 5.88
C HIS A 326 -16.27 4.17 5.74
N SER A 327 -17.47 4.77 5.73
CA SER A 327 -18.73 4.04 5.50
C SER A 327 -18.89 3.51 4.07
N MET A 328 -18.09 4.01 3.13
CA MET A 328 -18.12 3.64 1.71
C MET A 328 -16.91 2.80 1.30
N ILE A 329 -16.10 2.30 2.25
CA ILE A 329 -14.97 1.40 1.94
C ILE A 329 -15.44 -0.04 1.78
N MET A 330 -16.42 -0.46 2.58
CA MET A 330 -17.03 -1.80 2.57
C MET A 330 -18.56 -1.66 2.58
N PRO A 331 -19.31 -2.57 1.93
CA PRO A 331 -18.89 -3.85 1.37
C PRO A 331 -18.11 -3.74 0.04
N THR A 332 -17.23 -4.71 -0.21
CA THR A 332 -16.24 -4.70 -1.30
C THR A 332 -16.86 -5.14 -2.63
N ASP A 333 -16.52 -4.49 -3.74
CA ASP A 333 -16.83 -5.01 -5.08
C ASP A 333 -16.12 -6.34 -5.31
N PHE A 334 -16.89 -7.36 -5.65
CA PHE A 334 -16.37 -8.71 -5.89
C PHE A 334 -16.76 -9.21 -7.30
N THR A 335 -17.17 -8.28 -8.17
CA THR A 335 -17.57 -8.56 -9.55
C THR A 335 -16.51 -8.00 -10.49
N ASP A 336 -15.91 -8.86 -11.29
CA ASP A 336 -14.99 -8.42 -12.34
C ASP A 336 -15.72 -7.55 -13.38
N SER A 337 -14.94 -6.77 -14.15
CA SER A 337 -15.42 -5.85 -15.18
C SER A 337 -16.30 -6.50 -16.25
N ASN A 338 -16.13 -7.81 -16.51
CA ASN A 338 -16.95 -8.60 -17.41
C ASN A 338 -18.25 -9.13 -16.78
N GLY A 339 -18.53 -8.78 -15.52
CA GLY A 339 -19.68 -9.20 -14.73
C GLY A 339 -19.48 -10.52 -13.99
N GLU A 340 -18.35 -11.21 -14.15
CA GLU A 340 -18.12 -12.49 -13.49
C GLU A 340 -17.72 -12.34 -12.01
N TYR A 341 -18.12 -13.31 -11.19
CA TYR A 341 -17.71 -13.41 -9.79
C TYR A 341 -17.69 -14.87 -9.33
N VAL A 342 -16.99 -15.15 -8.23
CA VAL A 342 -16.97 -16.48 -7.60
C VAL A 342 -17.98 -16.54 -6.46
N GLY A 343 -18.91 -17.51 -6.53
CA GLY A 343 -19.85 -17.79 -5.45
C GLY A 343 -19.24 -18.61 -4.31
N PHE A 344 -19.95 -18.70 -3.18
CA PHE A 344 -19.51 -19.50 -2.02
C PHE A 344 -19.34 -21.00 -2.32
N ASP A 345 -20.00 -21.52 -3.35
CA ASP A 345 -19.85 -22.90 -3.83
C ASP A 345 -18.63 -23.08 -4.77
N LYS A 346 -17.79 -22.04 -4.88
CA LYS A 346 -16.57 -21.96 -5.69
C LYS A 346 -16.81 -22.05 -7.19
N LYS A 347 -18.04 -21.82 -7.66
CA LYS A 347 -18.35 -21.69 -9.09
C LYS A 347 -18.34 -20.23 -9.53
N VAL A 348 -18.03 -20.03 -10.80
CA VAL A 348 -18.11 -18.73 -11.47
C VAL A 348 -19.56 -18.49 -11.92
N TYR A 349 -20.04 -17.28 -11.66
CA TYR A 349 -21.35 -16.78 -12.06
C TYR A 349 -21.17 -15.42 -12.73
N THR A 350 -22.19 -14.96 -13.46
CA THR A 350 -22.24 -13.62 -14.04
C THR A 350 -23.36 -12.83 -13.37
N ALA A 351 -23.04 -11.64 -12.87
CA ALA A 351 -24.00 -10.70 -12.34
C ALA A 351 -24.71 -9.97 -13.49
N ASP A 352 -26.05 -9.95 -13.47
CA ASP A 352 -26.89 -9.31 -14.49
C ASP A 352 -27.81 -8.29 -13.84
N GLY A 353 -27.53 -7.00 -14.05
CA GLY A 353 -28.27 -5.89 -13.45
C GLY A 353 -27.98 -5.64 -11.97
N TYR A 354 -26.92 -6.23 -11.41
CA TYR A 354 -26.44 -5.97 -10.04
C TYR A 354 -24.93 -6.09 -9.94
N THR A 355 -24.36 -5.57 -8.85
CA THR A 355 -22.96 -5.81 -8.45
C THR A 355 -22.95 -6.79 -7.30
N TYR A 356 -22.23 -7.91 -7.44
CA TYR A 356 -21.99 -8.85 -6.35
C TYR A 356 -20.95 -8.28 -5.39
N ARG A 357 -21.27 -8.27 -4.09
CA ARG A 357 -20.47 -7.64 -3.04
C ARG A 357 -20.07 -8.65 -1.97
N THR A 358 -18.88 -8.47 -1.40
CA THR A 358 -18.35 -9.29 -0.30
C THR A 358 -18.02 -8.44 0.95
N ASP A 359 -17.41 -9.08 1.94
CA ASP A 359 -17.00 -8.50 3.22
C ASP A 359 -18.14 -7.88 4.05
N MET A 360 -19.21 -8.66 4.21
CA MET A 360 -20.43 -8.22 4.90
C MET A 360 -20.32 -8.43 6.43
N SER A 361 -19.94 -7.38 7.17
CA SER A 361 -19.97 -7.37 8.65
C SER A 361 -21.39 -7.08 9.17
N LEU A 362 -22.29 -8.07 9.08
CA LEU A 362 -23.74 -7.86 9.28
C LEU A 362 -24.20 -7.68 10.74
N TRP A 363 -23.47 -8.23 11.71
CA TRP A 363 -23.79 -8.06 13.13
C TRP A 363 -23.29 -6.71 13.62
#